data_AF-A0AAV6LKY6-F1
#
_entry.id   AF-A0AAV6LKY6-F1
#
_cell.length_a   1.000
_cell.length_b   1.000
_cell.length_c   1.000
_cell.angle_alpha   90.00
_cell.angle_beta   90.00
_cell.angle_gamma   90.00
#
_symmetry.space_group_name_H-M   'P 1'
#
loop_
_entity.id
_entity.type
_entity.pdbx_description
1 polymer ?
#
loop_
_entity_poly.entity_id
_entity_poly.type
_entity_poly.pdbx_seq_one_letter_code
_entity_poly.pdbx_strand_id
1 'polypeptide(L)'
;MFRRNNVTARIFERQIRTPAPGTSIHCARRFYENLVPSCTIYDVECPDHSFRKFTDDGQYLISFSRNHQDLIVYRPTWLTFSCKDEDCDTHDLPLKSKRFESFFTQLYCVPLASSSEFICKDFFLYIESNQFGLFATSTTQSHDAPAAGGAIPGIPCIEKITFHLLRLEDGVILDERVFRNDYVNVAHSMGVFLYDDLLAIVSLRYQTIHILQIRDSGNLVDVRAIGEFCREDDELFLNSNPLASIIVAVNHVGNGLHHNQSILESSFLSGIKQRLLSFIFSGIWTEETDQTLV
;
A
#
# COMPACT_ATOMS: atom_id res chain seq x y z
N MET A 1 -24.46 6.16 -3.60
CA MET A 1 -25.51 5.96 -4.64
C MET A 1 -24.91 5.11 -5.75
N PHE A 2 -25.30 3.84 -5.85
CA PHE A 2 -24.70 2.86 -6.75
C PHE A 2 -24.73 3.31 -8.21
N ARG A 3 -23.55 3.38 -8.85
CA ARG A 3 -23.40 3.67 -10.28
C ARG A 3 -23.94 2.45 -11.04
N ARG A 4 -25.06 2.58 -11.75
CA ARG A 4 -25.49 1.55 -12.72
C ARG A 4 -24.46 1.54 -13.86
N ASN A 5 -23.73 0.44 -14.02
CA ASN A 5 -22.68 0.28 -15.06
C ASN A 5 -23.22 0.22 -16.50
N ASN A 6 -24.54 0.24 -16.72
CA ASN A 6 -25.11 0.17 -18.05
C ASN A 6 -25.23 1.57 -18.69
N VAL A 7 -24.37 1.84 -19.66
CA VAL A 7 -24.32 3.10 -20.43
C VAL A 7 -25.62 3.37 -21.19
N THR A 8 -26.18 2.35 -21.83
CA THR A 8 -27.42 2.45 -22.63
C THR A 8 -28.59 2.92 -21.77
N ALA A 9 -28.76 2.36 -20.57
CA ALA A 9 -29.81 2.76 -19.64
C ALA A 9 -29.67 4.24 -19.23
N ARG A 10 -28.44 4.73 -19.06
CA ARG A 10 -28.13 6.11 -18.68
C ARG A 10 -28.36 7.10 -19.84
N ILE A 11 -28.12 6.69 -21.08
CA ILE A 11 -28.47 7.47 -22.29
C ILE A 11 -29.99 7.66 -22.34
N PHE A 12 -30.74 6.56 -22.20
CA PHE A 12 -32.21 6.61 -22.22
C PHE A 12 -32.76 7.51 -21.11
N GLU A 13 -32.25 7.39 -19.87
CA GLU A 13 -32.64 8.30 -18.78
C GLU A 13 -32.39 9.77 -19.11
N ARG A 14 -31.25 10.11 -19.73
CA ARG A 14 -30.92 11.48 -20.14
C ARG A 14 -31.87 12.01 -21.23
N GLN A 15 -32.33 11.16 -22.14
CA GLN A 15 -33.23 11.56 -23.23
C GLN A 15 -34.64 11.85 -22.72
N ILE A 16 -35.10 11.12 -21.70
CA ILE A 16 -36.49 11.19 -21.21
C ILE A 16 -36.67 12.05 -19.96
N ARG A 17 -35.62 12.22 -19.12
CA ARG A 17 -35.73 13.04 -17.90
C ARG A 17 -35.21 14.45 -18.15
N THR A 18 -36.07 15.43 -17.88
CA THR A 18 -35.64 16.83 -17.79
C THR A 18 -34.87 17.02 -16.48
N PRO A 19 -33.61 17.46 -16.53
CA PRO A 19 -32.83 17.74 -15.32
C PRO A 19 -33.41 18.95 -14.57
N ALA A 20 -33.14 19.04 -13.27
CA ALA A 20 -33.50 20.21 -12.49
C ALA A 20 -32.86 21.48 -13.08
N PRO A 21 -33.48 22.67 -12.98
CA PRO A 21 -32.93 23.91 -13.51
C PRO A 21 -31.48 24.13 -13.05
N GLY A 22 -30.58 24.48 -13.97
CA GLY A 22 -29.16 24.69 -13.69
C GLY A 22 -28.29 23.44 -13.58
N THR A 23 -28.85 22.23 -13.66
CA THR A 23 -28.08 20.96 -13.46
C THR A 23 -27.70 20.23 -14.76
N SER A 24 -28.04 20.78 -15.93
CA SER A 24 -27.82 20.15 -17.24
C SER A 24 -26.36 19.76 -17.49
N ILE A 25 -25.42 20.63 -17.12
CA ILE A 25 -23.97 20.40 -17.26
C ILE A 25 -23.50 19.27 -16.33
N HIS A 26 -23.96 19.24 -15.08
CA HIS A 26 -23.64 18.16 -14.14
C HIS A 26 -24.20 16.80 -14.61
N CYS A 27 -25.43 16.79 -15.14
CA CYS A 27 -26.03 15.60 -15.74
C CYS A 27 -25.25 15.11 -16.96
N ALA A 28 -24.78 16.01 -17.83
CA ALA A 28 -23.93 15.66 -18.97
C ALA A 28 -22.58 15.10 -18.50
N ARG A 29 -21.94 15.75 -17.51
CA ARG A 29 -20.63 15.32 -16.98
C ARG A 29 -20.66 13.96 -16.31
N ARG A 30 -21.78 13.59 -15.68
CA ARG A 30 -21.94 12.24 -15.12
C ARG A 30 -21.71 11.16 -16.16
N PHE A 31 -22.01 11.42 -17.44
CA PHE A 31 -21.91 10.46 -18.54
C PHE A 31 -20.47 10.10 -18.93
N TYR A 32 -19.48 10.95 -18.63
CA TYR A 32 -18.09 10.62 -18.92
C TYR A 32 -17.65 9.39 -18.11
N GLU A 33 -17.21 8.36 -18.84
CA GLU A 33 -16.60 7.17 -18.26
C GLU A 33 -15.11 7.40 -17.99
N ASN A 34 -14.49 8.22 -18.85
CA ASN A 34 -13.10 8.60 -18.77
C ASN A 34 -12.98 10.11 -18.61
N LEU A 35 -12.07 10.54 -17.75
CA LEU A 35 -11.66 11.94 -17.63
C LEU A 35 -10.57 12.19 -18.68
N VAL A 36 -10.86 13.03 -19.67
CA VAL A 36 -9.85 13.54 -20.60
C VAL A 36 -9.49 14.97 -20.20
N PRO A 37 -8.20 15.35 -20.22
CA PRO A 37 -7.81 16.73 -19.95
C PRO A 37 -8.51 17.68 -20.94
N SER A 38 -9.21 18.68 -20.41
CA SER A 38 -9.83 19.72 -21.24
C SER A 38 -8.86 20.86 -21.57
N CYS A 39 -7.77 20.99 -20.80
CA CYS A 39 -6.74 22.01 -20.94
C CYS A 39 -5.45 21.51 -20.27
N THR A 40 -4.31 21.84 -20.86
CA THR A 40 -2.99 21.64 -20.27
C THR A 40 -2.33 23.00 -20.12
N ILE A 41 -1.90 23.33 -18.91
CA ILE A 41 -1.19 24.56 -18.60
C ILE A 41 0.28 24.21 -18.44
N TYR A 42 1.13 24.86 -19.22
CA TYR A 42 2.57 24.66 -19.20
C TYR A 42 3.24 25.72 -18.33
N ASP A 43 4.49 25.44 -17.93
CA ASP A 43 5.36 26.36 -17.18
C ASP A 43 4.72 26.93 -15.90
N VAL A 44 3.98 26.07 -15.18
CA VAL A 44 3.47 26.41 -13.84
C VAL A 44 4.64 26.37 -12.86
N GLU A 45 4.80 27.45 -12.10
CA GLU A 45 5.72 27.54 -10.98
C GLU A 45 5.28 26.59 -9.87
N CYS A 46 5.93 25.43 -9.77
CA CYS A 46 5.65 24.40 -8.77
C CYS A 46 6.67 24.43 -7.63
N PRO A 47 6.26 24.12 -6.39
CA PRO A 47 7.21 23.92 -5.30
C PRO A 47 8.11 22.71 -5.58
N ASP A 48 9.30 22.71 -4.97
CA ASP A 48 10.31 21.63 -5.08
C ASP A 48 9.90 20.42 -4.22
N HIS A 49 8.78 19.79 -4.57
CA HIS A 49 8.17 18.67 -3.87
C HIS A 49 8.08 17.44 -4.78
N SER A 50 8.06 16.25 -4.18
CA SER A 50 7.75 15.02 -4.88
C SER A 50 6.24 14.79 -4.87
N PHE A 51 5.58 15.00 -6.01
CA PHE A 51 4.14 14.77 -6.15
C PHE A 51 3.85 13.27 -6.34
N ARG A 52 2.94 12.72 -5.52
CA ARG A 52 2.61 11.29 -5.52
C ARG A 52 1.39 10.97 -6.37
N LYS A 53 0.21 11.33 -5.89
CA LYS A 53 -1.06 11.17 -6.61
C LYS A 53 -2.18 11.96 -5.93
N PHE A 54 -3.29 12.11 -6.66
CA PHE A 54 -4.58 12.48 -6.07
C PHE A 54 -5.23 11.28 -5.38
N THR A 55 -6.05 11.55 -4.37
CA THR A 55 -7.09 10.58 -3.95
C THR A 55 -8.12 10.41 -5.06
N ASP A 56 -8.78 9.25 -5.11
CA ASP A 56 -9.69 8.90 -6.22
C ASP A 56 -10.94 9.80 -6.26
N ASP A 57 -11.28 10.43 -5.14
CA ASP A 57 -12.32 11.45 -5.04
C ASP A 57 -11.86 12.87 -5.43
N GLY A 58 -10.55 13.05 -5.69
CA GLY A 58 -9.93 14.32 -6.04
C GLY A 58 -9.88 15.35 -4.90
N GLN A 59 -10.13 14.96 -3.65
CA GLN A 59 -10.14 15.88 -2.50
C GLN A 59 -8.75 16.28 -2.03
N TYR A 60 -7.76 15.39 -2.22
CA TYR A 60 -6.41 15.60 -1.72
C TYR A 60 -5.39 15.30 -2.82
N LEU A 61 -4.34 16.14 -2.88
CA LEU A 61 -3.10 15.85 -3.60
C LEU A 61 -2.02 15.54 -2.57
N ILE A 62 -1.48 14.32 -2.64
CA ILE A 62 -0.44 13.84 -1.75
C ILE A 62 0.93 14.15 -2.36
N SER A 63 1.81 14.73 -1.55
CA SER A 63 3.18 15.04 -1.93
C SER A 63 4.13 14.91 -0.75
N PHE A 64 5.43 14.90 -1.04
CA PHE A 64 6.49 14.79 -0.05
C PHE A 64 7.50 15.92 -0.22
N SER A 65 8.10 16.36 0.89
CA SER A 65 9.22 17.30 0.83
C SER A 65 10.41 16.69 0.07
N ARG A 66 11.27 17.56 -0.49
CA ARG A 66 12.43 17.16 -1.33
C ARG A 66 13.37 16.19 -0.63
N ASN A 67 13.55 16.34 0.67
CA ASN A 67 14.40 15.47 1.51
C ASN A 67 13.68 14.18 1.93
N HIS A 68 12.43 13.97 1.51
CA HIS A 68 11.56 12.85 1.89
C HIS A 68 11.41 12.69 3.40
N GLN A 69 11.24 13.79 4.15
CA GLN A 69 11.00 13.74 5.59
C GLN A 69 9.56 14.10 5.97
N ASP A 70 8.93 14.96 5.17
CA ASP A 70 7.62 15.52 5.46
C ASP A 70 6.59 15.09 4.43
N LEU A 71 5.42 14.72 4.93
CA LEU A 71 4.20 14.60 4.15
C LEU A 71 3.59 16.00 3.99
N ILE A 72 3.28 16.38 2.75
CA ILE A 72 2.64 17.65 2.43
C ILE A 72 1.36 17.34 1.66
N VAL A 73 0.22 17.72 2.23
CA VAL A 73 -1.10 17.46 1.63
C VAL A 73 -1.72 18.76 1.18
N TYR A 74 -2.18 18.78 -0.07
CA TYR A 74 -2.86 19.92 -0.66
C TYR A 74 -4.33 19.62 -0.91
N ARG A 75 -5.18 20.63 -0.74
CA ARG A 75 -6.55 20.64 -1.21
C ARG A 75 -6.61 21.26 -2.61
N PRO A 76 -7.08 20.52 -3.63
CA PRO A 76 -7.38 21.10 -4.93
C PRO A 76 -8.52 22.10 -4.82
N THR A 77 -8.23 23.36 -5.12
CA THR A 77 -9.21 24.46 -5.16
C THR A 77 -9.68 24.74 -6.58
N TRP A 78 -8.89 24.35 -7.58
CA TRP A 78 -9.12 24.53 -9.01
C TRP A 78 -9.27 26.00 -9.42
N LEU A 79 -8.45 26.44 -10.39
CA LEU A 79 -8.59 27.78 -10.93
C LEU A 79 -9.91 27.90 -11.71
N THR A 80 -10.82 28.73 -11.21
CA THR A 80 -12.03 29.12 -11.93
C THR A 80 -11.87 30.53 -12.48
N PHE A 81 -12.11 30.72 -13.78
CA PHE A 81 -12.14 32.03 -14.43
C PHE A 81 -13.23 32.04 -15.51
N SER A 82 -13.77 33.22 -15.79
CA SER A 82 -14.74 33.44 -16.87
C SER A 82 -14.08 34.32 -17.91
N CYS A 83 -14.00 33.84 -19.14
CA CYS A 83 -13.68 34.68 -20.29
C CYS A 83 -14.95 35.47 -20.65
N LYS A 84 -14.86 36.79 -20.84
CA LYS A 84 -16.01 37.63 -21.19
C LYS A 84 -16.12 37.91 -22.69
N ASP A 85 -15.07 37.65 -23.45
CA ASP A 85 -14.98 38.02 -24.86
C ASP A 85 -15.20 36.81 -25.77
N GLU A 86 -15.81 37.06 -26.94
CA GLU A 86 -16.23 36.02 -27.90
C GLU A 86 -15.06 35.31 -28.59
N ASP A 87 -13.89 35.96 -28.66
CA ASP A 87 -12.63 35.41 -29.20
C ASP A 87 -11.66 35.05 -28.06
N CYS A 88 -12.08 34.14 -27.18
CA CYS A 88 -11.19 33.57 -26.18
C CYS A 88 -10.28 32.52 -26.84
N ASP A 89 -9.38 32.98 -27.71
CA ASP A 89 -8.25 32.16 -28.13
C ASP A 89 -7.46 31.76 -26.88
N THR A 90 -6.94 30.54 -26.88
CA THR A 90 -6.24 29.79 -25.82
C THR A 90 -5.09 30.53 -25.08
N HIS A 91 -4.83 31.80 -25.36
CA HIS A 91 -3.58 32.48 -25.06
C HIS A 91 -3.55 33.34 -23.80
N ASP A 92 -4.67 33.84 -23.27
CA ASP A 92 -4.62 34.74 -22.10
C ASP A 92 -5.29 34.14 -20.86
N LEU A 93 -4.77 32.98 -20.42
CA LEU A 93 -5.01 32.55 -19.05
C LEU A 93 -4.47 33.64 -18.09
N PRO A 94 -5.20 33.98 -17.00
CA PRO A 94 -4.74 34.99 -16.05
C PRO A 94 -3.35 34.64 -15.52
N LEU A 95 -2.46 35.61 -15.27
CA LEU A 95 -1.10 35.35 -14.75
C LEU A 95 -1.06 34.42 -13.52
N LYS A 96 -2.11 34.45 -12.68
CA LYS A 96 -2.27 33.53 -11.55
C LYS A 96 -2.31 32.05 -11.96
N SER A 97 -2.72 31.70 -13.18
CA SER A 97 -2.71 30.33 -13.71
C SER A 97 -1.32 29.74 -13.86
N LYS A 98 -0.27 30.57 -13.79
CA LYS A 98 1.12 30.10 -13.77
C LYS A 98 1.63 29.78 -12.37
N ARG A 99 0.80 29.92 -11.34
CA ARG A 99 1.17 29.63 -9.94
C ARG A 99 0.48 28.37 -9.45
N PHE A 100 1.24 27.48 -8.82
CA PHE A 100 0.71 26.25 -8.23
C PHE A 100 -0.38 26.53 -7.17
N GLU A 101 -0.21 27.59 -6.37
CA GLU A 101 -1.14 27.96 -5.29
C GLU A 101 -2.53 28.38 -5.81
N SER A 102 -2.65 28.70 -7.09
CA SER A 102 -3.93 29.00 -7.73
C SER A 102 -4.81 27.77 -7.94
N PHE A 103 -4.21 26.57 -7.89
CA PHE A 103 -4.89 25.30 -8.07
C PHE A 103 -4.96 24.49 -6.77
N PHE A 104 -4.00 24.72 -5.87
CA PHE A 104 -3.80 23.89 -4.69
C PHE A 104 -3.52 24.75 -3.46
N THR A 105 -4.22 24.50 -2.38
CA THR A 105 -3.96 25.12 -1.08
C THR A 105 -3.35 24.08 -0.15
N GLN A 106 -2.18 24.37 0.43
CA GLN A 106 -1.57 23.48 1.40
C GLN A 106 -2.48 23.36 2.62
N LEU A 107 -2.88 22.14 2.99
CA LEU A 107 -3.67 21.89 4.20
C LEU A 107 -2.76 21.77 5.41
N TYR A 108 -1.77 20.91 5.33
CA TYR A 108 -0.81 20.67 6.40
C TYR A 108 0.50 20.10 5.84
N CYS A 109 1.53 20.19 6.68
CA CYS A 109 2.84 19.57 6.49
C CYS A 109 3.17 18.84 7.80
N VAL A 110 3.43 17.54 7.71
CA VAL A 110 3.62 16.66 8.87
C VAL A 110 4.92 15.86 8.69
N PRO A 111 5.87 15.93 9.63
CA PRO A 111 7.07 15.10 9.58
C PRO A 111 6.68 13.64 9.83
N LEU A 112 6.94 12.77 8.85
CA LEU A 112 6.75 11.33 9.01
C LEU A 112 8.06 10.62 9.31
N ALA A 113 9.16 11.06 8.69
CA ALA A 113 10.47 10.47 8.91
C ALA A 113 11.29 11.32 9.88
N SER A 114 12.15 10.66 10.65
CA SER A 114 13.09 11.32 11.54
C SER A 114 14.47 10.66 11.45
N SER A 115 15.51 11.40 11.84
CA SER A 115 16.89 10.90 11.89
C SER A 115 17.39 10.35 10.54
N SER A 116 17.62 9.05 10.44
CA SER A 116 18.14 8.33 9.26
C SER A 116 17.04 7.68 8.40
N GLU A 117 15.77 7.89 8.75
CA GLU A 117 14.63 7.41 7.98
C GLU A 117 14.27 8.35 6.84
N PHE A 118 13.73 7.79 5.77
CA PHE A 118 13.16 8.52 4.66
C PHE A 118 11.78 7.96 4.33
N ILE A 119 10.86 8.82 3.88
CA ILE A 119 9.57 8.42 3.37
C ILE A 119 9.77 7.56 2.11
N CYS A 120 9.12 6.40 2.07
CA CYS A 120 9.02 5.57 0.88
C CYS A 120 8.09 6.26 -0.13
N LYS A 121 8.62 7.21 -0.92
CA LYS A 121 7.84 8.06 -1.85
C LYS A 121 6.93 7.29 -2.81
N ASP A 122 7.27 6.04 -3.10
CA ASP A 122 6.52 5.18 -4.03
C ASP A 122 5.43 4.35 -3.35
N PHE A 123 5.15 4.60 -2.08
CA PHE A 123 4.13 3.93 -1.28
C PHE A 123 3.13 4.93 -0.70
N PHE A 124 1.85 4.69 -0.98
CA PHE A 124 0.74 5.38 -0.35
C PHE A 124 -0.53 4.57 -0.65
N LEU A 125 -1.15 4.05 0.41
CA LEU A 125 -2.45 3.37 0.38
C LEU A 125 -3.43 4.16 1.22
N TYR A 126 -4.72 4.00 0.98
CA TYR A 126 -5.78 4.63 1.77
C TYR A 126 -7.05 3.79 1.67
N ILE A 127 -7.89 3.87 2.69
CA ILE A 127 -9.17 3.15 2.75
C ILE A 127 -10.17 3.83 1.83
N GLU A 128 -11.12 3.09 1.24
CA GLU A 128 -12.14 3.62 0.30
C GLU A 128 -12.94 4.82 0.85
N SER A 129 -13.06 4.95 2.17
CA SER A 129 -13.67 6.12 2.84
C SER A 129 -12.84 7.40 2.75
N ASN A 130 -11.58 7.32 2.28
CA ASN A 130 -10.57 8.39 2.28
C ASN A 130 -10.35 9.06 3.64
N GLN A 131 -10.73 8.38 4.72
CA GLN A 131 -10.57 8.91 6.07
C GLN A 131 -9.12 8.75 6.55
N PHE A 132 -8.51 7.61 6.24
CA PHE A 132 -7.16 7.26 6.68
C PHE A 132 -6.25 6.96 5.49
N GLY A 133 -5.03 7.49 5.57
CA GLY A 133 -3.91 7.22 4.67
C GLY A 133 -2.85 6.41 5.39
N LEU A 134 -2.25 5.46 4.67
CA LEU A 134 -1.15 4.63 5.12
C LEU A 134 0.11 5.02 4.35
N PHE A 135 1.11 5.44 5.12
CA PHE A 135 2.43 5.85 4.63
C PHE A 135 3.49 4.93 5.19
N ALA A 136 4.68 4.93 4.58
CA ALA A 136 5.80 4.17 5.09
C ALA A 136 7.08 5.01 5.11
N THR A 137 7.88 4.82 6.16
CA THR A 137 9.26 5.29 6.23
C THR A 137 10.18 4.10 6.41
N SER A 138 11.43 4.27 5.99
CA SER A 138 12.46 3.25 6.15
C SER A 138 13.83 3.87 6.33
N THR A 139 14.68 3.21 7.11
CA THR A 139 16.13 3.43 7.04
C THR A 139 16.69 2.91 5.72
N THR A 140 17.97 3.18 5.45
CA THR A 140 18.65 2.61 4.30
C THR A 140 18.72 1.08 4.37
N GLN A 141 18.61 0.43 3.22
CA GLN A 141 18.78 -1.02 3.10
C GLN A 141 20.25 -1.41 3.29
N SER A 142 20.47 -2.55 3.94
CA SER A 142 21.76 -3.21 4.12
C SER A 142 21.73 -4.59 3.49
N HIS A 143 22.74 -4.91 2.66
CA HIS A 143 22.84 -6.21 1.98
C HIS A 143 23.66 -7.24 2.77
N ASP A 144 24.45 -6.80 3.75
CA ASP A 144 25.40 -7.64 4.49
C ASP A 144 24.86 -8.13 5.85
N ALA A 145 23.54 -8.16 6.01
CA ALA A 145 22.93 -8.48 7.29
C ALA A 145 22.91 -10.00 7.56
N PRO A 146 23.34 -10.46 8.76
CA PRO A 146 23.42 -11.88 9.08
C PRO A 146 22.05 -12.55 9.10
N ALA A 147 22.00 -13.81 8.65
CA ALA A 147 20.79 -14.65 8.65
C ALA A 147 20.50 -15.26 10.04
N ALA A 148 20.34 -14.39 11.05
CA ALA A 148 20.02 -14.80 12.42
C ALA A 148 18.51 -14.89 12.67
N GLY A 149 18.07 -15.74 13.60
CA GLY A 149 16.69 -15.76 14.11
C GLY A 149 15.62 -16.11 13.07
N GLY A 150 15.91 -17.04 12.15
CA GLY A 150 14.97 -17.45 11.09
C GLY A 150 14.97 -16.56 9.84
N ALA A 151 15.85 -15.55 9.79
CA ALA A 151 16.03 -14.72 8.60
C ALA A 151 16.57 -15.53 7.40
N ILE A 152 16.05 -15.25 6.21
CA ILE A 152 16.48 -15.91 4.98
C ILE A 152 17.81 -15.35 4.48
N PRO A 153 18.83 -16.20 4.25
CA PRO A 153 20.12 -15.78 3.68
C PRO A 153 19.95 -15.09 2.32
N GLY A 154 20.71 -14.01 2.11
CA GLY A 154 20.71 -13.26 0.85
C GLY A 154 19.54 -12.30 0.66
N ILE A 155 18.57 -12.27 1.57
CA ILE A 155 17.55 -11.21 1.59
C ILE A 155 18.15 -9.97 2.27
N PRO A 156 17.98 -8.75 1.72
CA PRO A 156 18.42 -7.53 2.37
C PRO A 156 17.79 -7.33 3.75
N CYS A 157 18.29 -6.37 4.50
CA CYS A 157 17.76 -5.97 5.79
C CYS A 157 17.54 -4.46 5.80
N ILE A 158 16.39 -4.04 6.31
CA ILE A 158 16.14 -2.66 6.67
C ILE A 158 16.03 -2.65 8.20
N GLU A 159 16.87 -1.86 8.85
CA GLU A 159 16.93 -1.78 10.31
C GLU A 159 15.56 -1.42 10.90
N LYS A 160 14.89 -0.43 10.31
CA LYS A 160 13.56 0.00 10.72
C LYS A 160 12.69 0.38 9.53
N ILE A 161 11.51 -0.22 9.46
CA ILE A 161 10.42 0.14 8.55
C ILE A 161 9.24 0.54 9.43
N THR A 162 8.67 1.71 9.23
CA THR A 162 7.50 2.19 9.98
C THR A 162 6.36 2.42 9.02
N PHE A 163 5.20 1.83 9.30
CA PHE A 163 3.95 2.16 8.64
C PHE A 163 3.18 3.15 9.52
N HIS A 164 2.87 4.33 8.99
CA HIS A 164 2.14 5.37 9.69
C HIS A 164 0.69 5.41 9.20
N LEU A 165 -0.25 5.24 10.11
CA LEU A 165 -1.67 5.47 9.87
C LEU A 165 -1.98 6.93 10.20
N LEU A 166 -2.48 7.68 9.23
CA LEU A 166 -2.71 9.11 9.34
C LEU A 166 -4.14 9.47 8.92
N ARG A 167 -4.78 10.39 9.63
CA ARG A 167 -6.06 10.96 9.22
C ARG A 167 -5.85 12.02 8.14
N LEU A 168 -6.43 11.79 6.96
CA LEU A 168 -6.18 12.65 5.80
C LEU A 168 -6.78 14.05 5.93
N GLU A 169 -7.81 14.23 6.76
CA GLU A 169 -8.47 15.52 6.96
C GLU A 169 -7.55 16.57 7.60
N ASP A 170 -6.79 16.20 8.63
CA ASP A 170 -6.05 17.13 9.48
C ASP A 170 -4.57 16.76 9.72
N GLY A 171 -4.10 15.63 9.18
CA GLY A 171 -2.70 15.25 9.24
C GLY A 171 -2.28 14.58 10.54
N VAL A 172 -3.23 14.25 11.44
CA VAL A 172 -2.90 13.59 12.70
C VAL A 172 -2.46 12.15 12.45
N ILE A 173 -1.25 11.80 12.91
CA ILE A 173 -0.77 10.42 12.99
C ILE A 173 -1.55 9.73 14.11
N LEU A 174 -2.28 8.68 13.76
CA LEU A 174 -3.17 7.97 14.68
C LEU A 174 -2.48 6.74 15.30
N ASP A 175 -1.72 6.00 14.49
CA ASP A 175 -1.04 4.78 14.92
C ASP A 175 0.16 4.46 14.03
N GLU A 176 1.05 3.59 14.51
CA GLU A 176 2.25 3.17 13.81
C GLU A 176 2.52 1.68 13.97
N ARG A 177 2.91 1.02 12.88
CA ARG A 177 3.42 -0.36 12.92
C ARG A 177 4.88 -0.40 12.48
N VAL A 178 5.75 -0.82 13.41
CA VAL A 178 7.20 -0.90 13.17
C VAL A 178 7.62 -2.34 12.90
N PHE A 179 8.42 -2.53 11.86
CA PHE A 179 9.17 -3.76 11.58
C PHE A 179 10.66 -3.46 11.74
N ARG A 180 11.39 -4.36 12.42
CA ARG A 180 12.81 -4.18 12.71
C ARG A 180 13.63 -5.30 12.12
N ASN A 181 14.78 -4.95 11.56
CA ASN A 181 15.72 -5.88 10.95
C ASN A 181 15.03 -6.84 9.96
N ASP A 182 14.16 -6.28 9.12
CA ASP A 182 13.29 -7.02 8.22
C ASP A 182 13.38 -6.41 6.81
N TYR A 183 12.81 -7.09 5.83
CA TYR A 183 12.65 -6.58 4.48
C TYR A 183 11.20 -6.75 4.04
N VAL A 184 10.51 -5.62 3.96
CA VAL A 184 9.19 -5.51 3.31
C VAL A 184 9.40 -4.74 2.02
N ASN A 185 8.96 -5.29 0.89
CA ASN A 185 9.05 -4.59 -0.39
C ASN A 185 7.94 -3.55 -0.52
N VAL A 186 8.19 -2.36 0.02
CA VAL A 186 7.18 -1.27 0.03
C VAL A 186 7.12 -0.53 -1.31
N ALA A 187 8.14 -0.67 -2.17
CA ALA A 187 8.18 -0.01 -3.48
C ALA A 187 6.98 -0.44 -4.32
N HIS A 188 6.24 0.55 -4.84
CA HIS A 188 5.01 0.32 -5.61
C HIS A 188 3.97 -0.55 -4.90
N SER A 189 4.02 -0.63 -3.56
CA SER A 189 3.15 -1.48 -2.73
C SER A 189 3.25 -2.98 -3.04
N MET A 190 4.37 -3.47 -3.58
CA MET A 190 4.49 -4.88 -3.99
C MET A 190 4.36 -5.90 -2.84
N GLY A 191 4.81 -5.53 -1.64
CA GLY A 191 4.75 -6.36 -0.44
C GLY A 191 3.66 -5.93 0.55
N VAL A 192 2.77 -5.01 0.17
CA VAL A 192 1.75 -4.45 1.07
C VAL A 192 0.44 -4.30 0.32
N PHE A 193 -0.62 -4.91 0.83
CA PHE A 193 -1.93 -4.91 0.19
C PHE A 193 -3.02 -4.50 1.18
N LEU A 194 -3.95 -3.65 0.74
CA LEU A 194 -5.09 -3.21 1.53
C LEU A 194 -6.37 -3.63 0.82
N TYR A 195 -7.24 -4.35 1.53
CA TYR A 195 -8.57 -4.73 1.07
C TYR A 195 -9.59 -4.34 2.15
N ASP A 196 -10.50 -3.43 1.81
CA ASP A 196 -11.39 -2.77 2.76
C ASP A 196 -10.61 -2.17 3.96
N ASP A 197 -10.65 -2.82 5.11
CA ASP A 197 -9.95 -2.46 6.34
C ASP A 197 -8.84 -3.44 6.72
N LEU A 198 -8.61 -4.49 5.93
CA LEU A 198 -7.58 -5.50 6.17
C LEU A 198 -6.31 -5.18 5.39
N LEU A 199 -5.22 -5.03 6.14
CA LEU A 199 -3.89 -4.74 5.65
C LEU A 199 -3.01 -5.99 5.75
N ALA A 200 -2.49 -6.46 4.60
CA ALA A 200 -1.52 -7.54 4.53
C ALA A 200 -0.12 -6.96 4.25
N ILE A 201 0.86 -7.31 5.09
CA ILE A 201 2.25 -6.89 4.97
C ILE A 201 3.14 -8.13 4.89
N VAL A 202 3.92 -8.27 3.82
CA VAL A 202 4.79 -9.42 3.59
C VAL A 202 6.21 -9.13 4.09
N SER A 203 6.56 -9.74 5.22
CA SER A 203 7.94 -9.89 5.69
C SER A 203 8.65 -10.92 4.83
N LEU A 204 9.47 -10.46 3.88
CA LEU A 204 10.22 -11.36 3.00
C LEU A 204 11.41 -11.99 3.72
N ARG A 205 12.05 -11.24 4.64
CA ARG A 205 13.21 -11.75 5.38
C ARG A 205 12.82 -12.88 6.32
N TYR A 206 11.63 -12.85 6.92
CA TYR A 206 11.14 -13.90 7.83
C TYR A 206 9.97 -14.71 7.26
N GLN A 207 9.71 -14.61 5.95
CA GLN A 207 8.68 -15.40 5.27
C GLN A 207 7.30 -15.36 5.96
N THR A 208 6.90 -14.21 6.46
CA THR A 208 5.67 -14.05 7.26
C THR A 208 4.77 -13.00 6.64
N ILE A 209 3.48 -13.32 6.49
CA ILE A 209 2.44 -12.38 6.10
C ILE A 209 1.74 -11.90 7.37
N HIS A 210 1.88 -10.62 7.69
CA HIS A 210 1.19 -9.98 8.79
C HIS A 210 -0.14 -9.44 8.29
N ILE A 211 -1.23 -9.88 8.88
CA ILE A 211 -2.58 -9.38 8.64
C ILE A 211 -2.96 -8.48 9.80
N LEU A 212 -3.16 -7.21 9.50
CA LEU A 212 -3.62 -6.19 10.43
C LEU A 212 -5.01 -5.69 9.99
N GLN A 213 -5.78 -5.17 10.93
CA GLN A 213 -7.05 -4.50 10.65
C GLN A 213 -6.98 -3.05 11.08
N ILE A 214 -7.37 -2.14 10.20
CA ILE A 214 -7.49 -0.72 10.49
C ILE A 214 -8.88 -0.48 11.08
N ARG A 215 -8.95 -0.10 12.36
CA ARG A 215 -10.21 0.20 13.03
C ARG A 215 -10.66 1.64 12.74
N ASP A 216 -11.98 1.86 12.76
CA ASP A 216 -12.57 3.20 12.68
C ASP A 216 -12.08 4.16 13.78
N SER A 217 -11.62 3.61 14.91
CA SER A 217 -10.99 4.37 16.00
C SER A 217 -9.61 4.94 15.63
N GLY A 218 -9.04 4.54 14.49
CA GLY A 218 -7.71 4.96 14.06
C GLY A 218 -6.59 4.08 14.58
N ASN A 219 -6.83 2.78 14.78
CA ASN A 219 -5.81 1.86 15.31
C ASN A 219 -5.48 0.73 14.33
N LEU A 220 -4.23 0.30 14.34
CA LEU A 220 -3.72 -0.87 13.64
C LEU A 220 -3.71 -2.06 14.60
N VAL A 221 -4.61 -3.03 14.37
CA VAL A 221 -4.73 -4.21 15.23
C VAL A 221 -4.15 -5.43 14.50
N ASP A 222 -3.14 -6.08 15.06
CA ASP A 222 -2.65 -7.37 14.54
C ASP A 222 -3.78 -8.42 14.66
N VAL A 223 -4.16 -9.02 13.53
CA VAL A 223 -5.22 -10.05 13.46
C VAL A 223 -4.61 -11.43 13.36
N ARG A 224 -3.58 -11.58 12.51
CA ARG A 224 -2.93 -12.88 12.27
C ARG A 224 -1.54 -12.68 11.69
N ALA A 225 -0.64 -13.61 11.98
CA ALA A 225 0.60 -13.79 11.22
C ALA A 225 0.58 -15.17 10.56
N ILE A 226 0.90 -15.23 9.26
CA ILE A 226 0.97 -16.48 8.49
C ILE A 226 2.42 -16.65 8.05
N GLY A 227 3.14 -17.58 8.66
CA GLY A 227 4.57 -17.80 8.38
C GLY A 227 4.95 -19.25 8.59
N GLU A 228 5.78 -19.51 9.59
CA GLU A 228 6.11 -20.87 10.02
C GLU A 228 4.87 -21.67 10.43
N PHE A 229 3.88 -21.01 11.05
CA PHE A 229 2.58 -21.58 11.42
C PHE A 229 1.45 -20.88 10.67
N CYS A 230 0.41 -21.64 10.28
CA CYS A 230 -0.79 -21.14 9.61
C CYS A 230 -1.90 -20.84 10.64
N ARG A 231 -1.92 -21.60 11.73
CA ARG A 231 -2.84 -21.47 12.84
C ARG A 231 -2.05 -21.29 14.14
N GLU A 232 -2.68 -20.64 15.09
CA GLU A 232 -2.07 -20.32 16.40
C GLU A 232 -1.73 -21.58 17.21
N ASP A 233 -2.43 -22.69 16.95
CA ASP A 233 -2.28 -23.97 17.65
C ASP A 233 -1.37 -24.97 16.93
N ASP A 234 -0.86 -24.66 15.73
CA ASP A 234 -0.04 -25.58 14.93
C ASP A 234 1.21 -26.05 15.70
N GLU A 235 1.85 -25.14 16.45
CA GLU A 235 3.05 -25.45 17.24
C GLU A 235 2.73 -26.50 18.33
N LEU A 236 1.57 -26.39 18.98
CA LEU A 236 1.13 -27.36 19.99
C LEU A 236 0.86 -28.73 19.36
N PHE A 237 0.24 -28.77 18.18
CA PHE A 237 0.01 -30.02 17.47
C PHE A 237 1.31 -30.72 17.08
N LEU A 238 2.29 -29.98 16.56
CA LEU A 238 3.59 -30.54 16.16
C LEU A 238 4.40 -31.02 17.38
N ASN A 239 4.35 -30.30 18.49
CA ASN A 239 5.04 -30.68 19.72
C ASN A 239 4.37 -31.86 20.46
N SER A 240 3.06 -32.06 20.28
CA SER A 240 2.30 -33.15 20.92
C SER A 240 2.47 -34.51 20.25
N ASN A 241 3.04 -34.57 19.03
CA ASN A 241 3.15 -35.79 18.25
C ASN A 241 4.61 -36.31 18.23
N PRO A 242 4.91 -37.49 18.82
CA PRO A 242 6.28 -37.98 19.01
C PRO A 242 7.08 -38.21 17.72
N LEU A 243 6.41 -38.35 16.57
CA LEU A 243 7.04 -38.43 15.25
C LEU A 243 7.35 -37.04 14.66
N ALA A 244 6.53 -36.02 14.96
CA ALA A 244 6.77 -34.64 14.54
C ALA A 244 7.85 -33.97 15.41
N SER A 245 7.93 -34.34 16.69
CA SER A 245 9.02 -33.91 17.57
C SER A 245 10.40 -34.41 17.11
N ILE A 246 10.51 -35.46 16.29
CA ILE A 246 11.80 -35.87 15.70
C ILE A 246 12.21 -34.90 14.58
N ILE A 247 11.26 -34.42 13.77
CA ILE A 247 11.51 -33.42 12.71
C ILE A 247 11.86 -32.05 13.33
N VAL A 248 11.27 -31.71 14.48
CA VAL A 248 11.56 -30.47 15.22
C VAL A 248 12.80 -30.61 16.12
N ALA A 249 13.09 -31.77 16.74
CA ALA A 249 14.25 -31.95 17.61
C ALA A 249 15.59 -31.99 16.86
N VAL A 250 15.60 -32.39 15.58
CA VAL A 250 16.77 -32.18 14.70
C VAL A 250 17.12 -30.68 14.59
N ASN A 251 16.16 -29.77 14.83
CA ASN A 251 16.39 -28.33 14.80
C ASN A 251 16.83 -27.72 16.15
N HIS A 252 16.83 -28.45 17.28
CA HIS A 252 17.01 -27.82 18.61
C HIS A 252 18.02 -28.46 19.59
N VAL A 253 18.72 -29.54 19.23
CA VAL A 253 19.78 -30.10 20.09
C VAL A 253 21.15 -29.51 19.74
N GLY A 254 21.45 -28.37 20.35
CA GLY A 254 22.78 -27.79 20.37
C GLY A 254 23.17 -27.37 21.78
N ASN A 255 23.48 -28.32 22.66
CA ASN A 255 24.41 -28.07 23.77
C ASN A 255 24.95 -29.37 24.39
N GLY A 256 26.20 -29.70 24.04
CA GLY A 256 26.94 -30.82 24.60
C GLY A 256 28.27 -31.09 23.88
N LEU A 257 29.27 -30.25 24.16
CA LEU A 257 30.72 -30.44 23.96
C LEU A 257 31.32 -30.59 22.54
N HIS A 258 32.24 -29.64 22.25
CA HIS A 258 33.42 -29.68 21.37
C HIS A 258 33.28 -29.74 19.83
N HIS A 259 33.47 -28.55 19.24
CA HIS A 259 34.38 -28.27 18.12
C HIS A 259 34.27 -29.13 16.85
N ASN A 260 33.43 -28.70 15.91
CA ASN A 260 33.83 -28.49 14.51
C ASN A 260 32.72 -27.76 13.75
N GLN A 261 33.13 -26.90 12.82
CA GLN A 261 32.29 -26.10 11.93
C GLN A 261 31.20 -26.96 11.28
N SER A 262 29.96 -26.81 11.72
CA SER A 262 28.79 -27.40 11.08
C SER A 262 28.00 -26.25 10.47
N ILE A 263 28.01 -26.22 9.14
CA ILE A 263 26.98 -25.59 8.34
C ILE A 263 25.65 -26.14 8.88
N LEU A 264 24.92 -25.28 9.60
CA LEU A 264 23.53 -25.54 9.96
C LEU A 264 22.77 -25.54 8.64
N GLU A 265 22.57 -26.72 8.04
CA GLU A 265 21.71 -26.87 6.87
C GLU A 265 20.31 -26.44 7.30
N SER A 266 19.95 -25.20 6.99
CA SER A 266 18.57 -24.79 7.00
C SER A 266 17.82 -25.75 6.10
N SER A 267 16.76 -26.36 6.62
CA SER A 267 15.87 -27.20 5.81
C SER A 267 15.44 -26.38 4.59
N PHE A 268 15.88 -26.82 3.39
CA PHE A 268 15.71 -26.10 2.13
C PHE A 268 14.24 -25.71 1.85
N LEU A 269 13.31 -26.49 2.41
CA LEU A 269 11.87 -26.28 2.36
C LEU A 269 11.31 -26.20 3.79
N SER A 270 11.11 -24.98 4.29
CA SER A 270 10.37 -24.70 5.52
C SER A 270 9.47 -23.47 5.33
N GLY A 271 8.56 -23.25 6.29
CA GLY A 271 7.69 -22.07 6.34
C GLY A 271 6.78 -21.91 5.12
N ILE A 272 6.68 -20.67 4.62
CA ILE A 272 5.77 -20.35 3.52
C ILE A 272 6.20 -20.97 2.18
N LYS A 273 7.51 -21.11 1.95
CA LYS A 273 8.05 -21.70 0.71
C LYS A 273 7.63 -23.15 0.56
N GLN A 274 7.84 -23.95 1.61
CA GLN A 274 7.41 -25.34 1.63
C GLN A 274 5.91 -25.45 1.35
N ARG A 275 5.10 -24.63 2.01
CA ARG A 275 3.63 -24.68 1.90
C ARG A 275 3.12 -24.28 0.54
N LEU A 276 3.65 -23.21 -0.05
CA LEU A 276 3.29 -22.79 -1.41
C LEU A 276 3.65 -23.89 -2.40
N LEU A 277 4.83 -24.50 -2.27
CA LEU A 277 5.25 -25.60 -3.12
C LEU A 277 4.40 -26.85 -2.91
N SER A 278 4.05 -27.21 -1.67
CA SER A 278 3.14 -28.31 -1.37
C SER A 278 1.73 -28.05 -1.90
N PHE A 279 1.21 -26.82 -1.79
CA PHE A 279 -0.09 -26.44 -2.34
C PHE A 279 -0.10 -26.52 -3.87
N ILE A 280 0.92 -25.96 -4.53
CA ILE A 280 1.07 -26.04 -6.00
C ILE A 280 1.20 -27.50 -6.44
N PHE A 281 2.05 -28.28 -5.78
CA PHE A 281 2.22 -29.70 -6.07
C PHE A 281 0.91 -30.47 -5.88
N SER A 282 0.19 -30.25 -4.77
CA SER A 282 -1.10 -30.87 -4.53
C SER A 282 -2.13 -30.48 -5.58
N GLY A 283 -2.15 -29.21 -6.02
CA GLY A 283 -3.02 -28.75 -7.09
C GLY A 283 -2.76 -29.49 -8.40
N ILE A 284 -1.49 -29.53 -8.83
CA ILE A 284 -1.07 -30.25 -10.04
C ILE A 284 -1.41 -31.74 -9.95
N TRP A 285 -1.11 -32.39 -8.82
CA TRP A 285 -1.37 -33.81 -8.61
C TRP A 285 -2.87 -34.15 -8.63
N THR A 286 -3.71 -33.26 -8.10
CA THR A 286 -5.16 -33.44 -8.10
C THR A 286 -5.74 -33.25 -9.52
N GLU A 287 -5.17 -32.35 -10.33
CA GLU A 287 -5.54 -32.18 -11.73
C GLU A 287 -5.11 -33.36 -12.63
N GLU A 288 -3.95 -33.99 -12.37
CA GLU A 288 -3.52 -35.21 -13.09
C GLU A 288 -4.39 -36.43 -12.79
N THR A 289 -4.90 -36.55 -11.56
CA THR A 289 -5.76 -37.68 -11.18
C THR A 289 -7.16 -37.59 -11.79
N ASP A 290 -7.67 -36.38 -12.05
CA ASP A 290 -8.97 -36.18 -12.72
C ASP A 290 -8.95 -36.50 -14.22
N GLN A 291 -7.77 -36.55 -14.86
CA GLN A 291 -7.66 -36.92 -16.29
C GLN A 291 -7.72 -38.43 -16.55
N THR A 292 -7.83 -39.26 -15.51
CA THR A 292 -7.93 -40.73 -15.63
C THR A 292 -9.35 -41.27 -15.45
N LEU A 293 -10.35 -40.41 -15.38
CA LEU A 293 -11.78 -40.77 -15.38
C LEU A 293 -12.46 -40.33 -16.69
N VAL A 294 -12.08 -40.97 -17.80
CA VAL A 294 -12.87 -41.04 -19.05
C VAL A 294 -12.94 -42.49 -19.50
#